data_AF-A0A914GA48-F1
#
_entry.id   AF-A0A914GA48-F1
#
_cell.length_a   1.000
_cell.length_b   1.000
_cell.length_c   1.000
_cell.angle_alpha   90.00
_cell.angle_beta   90.00
_cell.angle_gamma   90.00
#
_symmetry.space_group_name_H-M   'P 1'
#
loop_
_entity.id
_entity.type
_entity.pdbx_description
1 polymer ?
#
loop_
_entity_poly.entity_id
_entity_poly.type
_entity_poly.pdbx_seq_one_letter_code
_entity_poly.pdbx_strand_id
1 'polypeptide(L)'
;MEYKPVLPYLKNKAAGSAYVFLRKDSRDLFNEDARLVADELLMSDVSMKTHQLDDQELTVLSLNKSQTNRVIRDLLLIIRCRVEVYEESEDGKTFELISKGDLTNYDDFAEIVESSVELGELSSIMSIRLHGKDSSEDVCLL
;
A
#
# COMPACT_ATOMS: atom_id res chain seq x y z
N MET A 1 0.96 -13.28 20.71
CA MET A 1 0.04 -13.39 19.56
C MET A 1 0.72 -12.77 18.37
N GLU A 2 0.87 -13.54 17.29
CA GLU A 2 1.68 -13.25 16.10
C GLU A 2 1.40 -11.88 15.46
N TYR A 3 0.16 -11.40 15.50
CA TYR A 3 -0.26 -10.15 14.85
C TYR A 3 -0.37 -8.93 15.78
N LYS A 4 -0.06 -9.08 17.07
CA LYS A 4 -0.14 -7.93 18.00
C LYS A 4 0.74 -6.73 17.59
N PRO A 5 1.94 -6.93 17.01
CA PRO A 5 2.78 -5.84 16.54
C PRO A 5 2.18 -4.98 15.41
N VAL A 6 1.21 -5.47 14.62
CA VAL A 6 0.63 -4.69 13.51
C VAL A 6 -0.45 -3.70 13.94
N LEU A 7 -1.08 -3.91 15.10
CA LEU A 7 -2.23 -3.12 15.56
C LEU A 7 -1.99 -1.60 15.62
N PRO A 8 -0.84 -1.10 16.11
CA PRO A 8 -0.59 0.35 16.16
C PRO A 8 -0.59 1.00 14.78
N TYR A 9 -0.16 0.27 13.74
CA TYR A 9 -0.09 0.74 12.36
C TYR A 9 -1.50 0.79 11.74
N LEU A 10 -2.30 -0.25 11.97
CA LEU A 10 -3.68 -0.31 11.48
C LEU A 10 -4.57 0.77 12.10
N LYS A 11 -4.36 1.10 13.39
CA LYS A 11 -5.13 2.12 14.09
C LYS A 11 -4.90 3.54 13.56
N ASN A 12 -3.69 3.82 13.08
CA ASN A 12 -3.28 5.16 12.61
C ASN A 12 -3.13 5.22 11.09
N LYS A 13 -3.66 4.21 10.39
CA LYS A 13 -3.55 4.10 8.94
C LYS A 13 -4.24 5.28 8.26
N ALA A 14 -3.54 5.90 7.32
CA ALA A 14 -4.10 6.98 6.51
C ALA A 14 -5.16 6.44 5.54
N ALA A 15 -6.27 7.15 5.42
CA ALA A 15 -7.29 6.85 4.41
C ALA A 15 -6.71 6.88 2.99
N GLY A 16 -7.17 6.00 2.12
CA GLY A 16 -6.66 5.89 0.74
C GLY A 16 -5.23 5.35 0.63
N SER A 17 -4.71 4.75 1.71
CA SER A 17 -3.43 4.02 1.69
C SER A 17 -3.68 2.52 1.84
N ALA A 18 -2.77 1.70 1.31
CA ALA A 18 -2.72 0.25 1.49
C ALA A 18 -1.38 -0.14 2.12
N TYR A 19 -1.42 -0.92 3.21
CA TYR A 19 -0.23 -1.30 3.98
C TYR A 19 0.13 -2.76 3.70
N VAL A 20 1.38 -3.00 3.34
CA VAL A 20 1.94 -4.34 3.13
C VAL A 20 3.00 -4.61 4.19
N PHE A 21 2.84 -5.70 4.94
CA PHE A 21 3.77 -6.07 6.01
C PHE A 21 4.63 -7.25 5.57
N LEU A 22 5.93 -7.03 5.47
CA LEU A 22 6.94 -8.06 5.24
C LEU A 22 7.35 -8.64 6.58
N ARG A 23 7.02 -9.92 6.78
CA ARG A 23 7.47 -10.72 7.92
C ARG A 23 8.46 -11.75 7.41
N LYS A 24 9.18 -12.38 8.34
CA LYS A 24 10.23 -13.37 8.00
C LYS A 24 9.77 -14.40 6.95
N ASP A 25 8.59 -15.00 7.17
CA ASP A 25 8.09 -16.10 6.35
C ASP A 25 6.85 -15.74 5.51
N SER A 26 6.33 -14.53 5.62
CA SER A 26 5.09 -14.13 4.96
C SER A 26 5.06 -12.65 4.55
N ARG A 27 4.17 -12.31 3.64
CA ARG A 27 3.87 -10.92 3.26
C ARG A 27 2.38 -10.75 3.40
N ASP A 28 1.94 -9.83 4.25
CA ASP A 28 0.56 -9.81 4.69
C ASP A 28 -0.07 -8.44 4.53
N LEU A 29 -1.33 -8.46 4.08
CA LEU A 29 -2.24 -7.33 4.16
C LEU A 29 -3.31 -7.64 5.20
N PHE A 30 -3.88 -6.59 5.78
CA PHE A 30 -4.84 -6.70 6.86
C PHE A 30 -6.14 -5.96 6.58
N ASN A 31 -7.25 -6.51 7.08
CA ASN A 31 -8.59 -5.90 7.08
C ASN A 31 -9.02 -5.38 5.71
N GLU A 32 -9.26 -4.07 5.59
CA GLU A 32 -9.72 -3.44 4.35
C GLU A 32 -8.72 -3.64 3.20
N ASP A 33 -7.41 -3.63 3.46
CA ASP A 33 -6.39 -3.85 2.43
C ASP A 33 -6.41 -5.30 1.93
N ALA A 34 -6.58 -6.24 2.85
CA ALA A 34 -6.72 -7.65 2.52
C ALA A 34 -7.94 -7.88 1.60
N ARG A 35 -9.08 -7.28 1.95
CA ARG A 35 -10.32 -7.38 1.16
C ARG A 35 -10.21 -6.70 -0.18
N LEU A 36 -9.68 -5.48 -0.21
CA LEU A 36 -9.44 -4.72 -1.45
C LEU A 36 -8.61 -5.53 -2.44
N VAL A 37 -7.49 -6.11 -1.99
CA VAL A 37 -6.63 -6.91 -2.86
C VAL A 37 -7.31 -8.22 -3.28
N ALA A 38 -7.98 -8.90 -2.36
CA ALA A 38 -8.70 -10.14 -2.66
C ALA A 38 -9.79 -9.92 -3.72
N ASP A 39 -10.59 -8.88 -3.56
CA ASP A 39 -11.76 -8.62 -4.39
C ASP A 39 -11.40 -7.94 -5.70
N GLU A 40 -10.52 -6.92 -5.69
CA GLU A 40 -10.27 -6.07 -6.86
C GLU A 40 -9.05 -6.51 -7.69
N LEU A 41 -8.09 -7.25 -7.10
CA LEU A 41 -6.86 -7.62 -7.80
C LEU A 41 -6.72 -9.12 -8.03
N LEU A 42 -7.00 -9.93 -7.02
CA LEU A 42 -6.87 -11.39 -7.10
C LEU A 42 -8.14 -12.07 -7.59
N MET A 43 -9.30 -11.40 -7.46
CA MET A 43 -10.62 -11.99 -7.70
C MET A 43 -10.82 -13.29 -6.91
N SER A 44 -10.26 -13.37 -5.70
CA SER A 44 -10.22 -14.58 -4.88
C SER A 44 -9.89 -14.30 -3.42
N ASP A 45 -10.62 -14.97 -2.52
CA ASP A 45 -10.48 -14.93 -1.06
C ASP A 45 -9.81 -16.19 -0.48
N VAL A 46 -9.33 -17.11 -1.32
CA VAL A 46 -8.86 -18.45 -0.90
C VAL A 46 -7.68 -18.38 0.09
N SER A 47 -6.83 -17.37 -0.02
CA SER A 47 -5.68 -17.15 0.87
C SER A 47 -5.99 -16.24 2.06
N MET A 48 -7.24 -15.82 2.24
CA MET A 48 -7.66 -14.94 3.31
C MET A 48 -8.03 -15.75 4.56
N LYS A 49 -7.58 -15.28 5.73
CA LYS A 49 -7.84 -15.92 7.02
C LYS A 49 -8.30 -14.89 8.04
N THR A 50 -9.18 -15.31 8.92
CA THR A 50 -9.62 -14.50 10.05
C THR A 50 -8.94 -14.99 11.33
N HIS A 51 -8.38 -14.05 12.09
CA HIS A 51 -7.75 -14.30 13.38
C HIS A 51 -8.44 -13.45 14.45
N GLN A 52 -8.68 -14.04 15.62
CA GLN A 52 -9.11 -13.29 16.78
C GLN A 52 -7.90 -12.83 17.59
N LEU A 53 -7.83 -11.54 17.86
CA LEU A 53 -6.73 -10.88 18.55
C LEU A 53 -7.29 -9.96 19.64
N ASP A 54 -7.15 -10.37 20.89
CA ASP A 54 -7.81 -9.75 22.03
C ASP A 54 -9.34 -9.65 21.77
N ASP A 55 -9.91 -8.45 21.68
CA ASP A 55 -11.34 -8.20 21.38
C ASP A 55 -11.60 -7.79 19.90
N GLN A 56 -10.62 -7.98 19.01
CA GLN A 56 -10.69 -7.56 17.62
C GLN A 56 -10.52 -8.72 16.65
N GLU A 57 -11.38 -8.73 15.63
CA GLU A 57 -11.25 -9.62 14.49
C GLU A 57 -10.30 -9.01 13.45
N LEU A 58 -9.28 -9.78 13.06
CA LEU A 58 -8.30 -9.39 12.07
C LEU A 58 -8.44 -10.29 10.84
N THR A 59 -8.78 -9.69 9.69
CA THR A 59 -8.73 -10.39 8.40
C THR A 59 -7.32 -10.25 7.82
N VAL A 60 -6.72 -11.34 7.36
CA VAL A 60 -5.33 -11.39 6.89
C VAL A 60 -5.30 -12.03 5.50
N LEU A 61 -4.64 -11.38 4.55
CA LEU A 61 -4.32 -11.94 3.24
C LEU A 61 -2.81 -12.14 3.13
N SER A 62 -2.37 -13.39 3.06
CA SER A 62 -0.96 -13.72 2.89
C SER A 62 -0.59 -13.91 1.42
N LEU A 63 0.47 -13.25 0.99
CA LEU A 63 1.02 -13.29 -0.37
C LEU A 63 2.41 -13.94 -0.37
N ASN A 64 2.74 -14.59 -1.48
CA ASN A 64 4.13 -14.95 -1.77
C ASN A 64 4.90 -13.76 -2.38
N LYS A 65 6.23 -13.87 -2.51
CA LYS A 65 7.10 -12.79 -3.03
C LYS A 65 6.69 -12.32 -4.45
N SER A 66 6.35 -13.25 -5.34
CA SER A 66 5.94 -12.92 -6.71
C SER A 66 4.59 -12.20 -6.74
N GLN A 67 3.63 -12.63 -5.93
CA GLN A 67 2.34 -11.97 -5.77
C GLN A 67 2.49 -10.57 -5.17
N THR A 68 3.41 -10.40 -4.20
CA THR A 68 3.62 -9.13 -3.50
C THR A 68 3.99 -8.01 -4.48
N ASN A 69 5.00 -8.22 -5.33
CA ASN A 69 5.41 -7.19 -6.29
C ASN A 69 4.29 -6.85 -7.29
N ARG A 70 3.56 -7.86 -7.75
CA ARG A 70 2.40 -7.66 -8.63
C ARG A 70 1.32 -6.84 -7.92
N VAL A 71 0.97 -7.19 -6.69
CA VAL A 71 -0.06 -6.50 -5.92
C VAL A 71 0.34 -5.05 -5.64
N ILE A 72 1.59 -4.79 -5.26
CA ILE A 72 2.09 -3.41 -5.05
C ILE A 72 1.95 -2.59 -6.34
N ARG A 73 2.38 -3.14 -7.47
CA ARG A 73 2.23 -2.50 -8.78
C ARG A 73 0.77 -2.19 -9.12
N ASP A 74 -0.11 -3.18 -8.96
CA ASP A 74 -1.52 -3.04 -9.33
C ASP A 74 -2.24 -2.08 -8.36
N LEU A 75 -1.86 -2.04 -7.08
CA LEU A 75 -2.31 -1.03 -6.11
C LEU A 75 -1.92 0.40 -6.53
N LEU A 76 -0.72 0.59 -7.08
CA LEU A 76 -0.24 1.88 -7.56
C LEU A 76 -0.90 2.31 -8.88
N LEU A 77 -0.94 1.40 -9.87
CA LEU A 77 -1.32 1.73 -11.24
C LEU A 77 -2.83 1.63 -11.51
N ILE A 78 -3.48 0.60 -10.94
CA ILE A 78 -4.90 0.30 -11.18
C ILE A 78 -5.77 0.94 -10.10
N ILE A 79 -5.47 0.62 -8.83
CA ILE A 79 -6.26 1.13 -7.70
C ILE A 79 -5.94 2.60 -7.40
N ARG A 80 -4.70 3.04 -7.71
CA ARG A 80 -4.22 4.41 -7.52
C ARG A 80 -4.27 4.87 -6.06
N CYS A 81 -3.98 3.95 -5.14
CA CYS A 81 -3.83 4.29 -3.73
C CYS A 81 -2.36 4.53 -3.37
N ARG A 82 -2.13 5.16 -2.22
CA ARG A 82 -0.80 5.20 -1.61
C ARG A 82 -0.44 3.82 -1.09
N VAL A 83 0.79 3.37 -1.30
CA VAL A 83 1.30 2.10 -0.77
C VAL A 83 2.42 2.40 0.22
N GLU A 84 2.36 1.75 1.39
CA GLU A 84 3.41 1.76 2.40
C GLU A 84 3.80 0.31 2.71
N VAL A 85 5.10 0.00 2.57
CA VAL A 85 5.66 -1.33 2.84
C VAL A 85 6.48 -1.27 4.12
N TYR A 86 6.11 -2.15 5.04
CA TYR A 86 6.66 -2.23 6.38
C TYR A 86 7.42 -3.53 6.56
N GLU A 87 8.66 -3.50 7.04
CA GLU A 87 9.47 -4.68 7.34
C GLU A 87 9.55 -4.95 8.84
N GLU A 88 9.37 -6.20 9.24
CA GLU A 88 9.44 -6.66 10.62
C GLU A 88 10.87 -6.50 11.18
N SER A 89 10.98 -5.90 12.36
CA SER A 89 12.26 -5.78 13.07
C SER A 89 12.79 -7.15 13.50
N GLU A 90 14.12 -7.26 13.72
CA GLU A 90 14.75 -8.51 14.15
C GLU A 90 14.15 -9.11 15.44
N ASP A 91 13.62 -8.27 16.33
CA ASP A 91 12.99 -8.69 17.58
C ASP A 91 11.51 -9.09 17.44
N GLY A 92 10.93 -8.93 16.25
CA GLY A 92 9.53 -9.27 15.93
C GLY A 92 8.49 -8.44 16.67
N LYS A 93 8.86 -7.26 17.20
CA LYS A 93 7.96 -6.42 18.00
C LYS A 93 7.50 -5.15 17.30
N THR A 94 8.21 -4.72 16.27
CA THR A 94 7.92 -3.49 15.54
C THR A 94 8.08 -3.69 14.05
N PHE A 95 7.58 -2.73 13.28
CA PHE A 95 7.82 -2.65 11.86
C PHE A 95 8.44 -1.30 11.47
N GLU A 96 9.37 -1.34 10.53
CA GLU A 96 9.99 -0.16 9.94
C GLU A 96 9.44 0.09 8.54
N LEU A 97 9.16 1.35 8.20
CA LEU A 97 8.75 1.72 6.85
C LEU A 97 9.96 1.66 5.93
N ILE A 98 9.95 0.74 4.96
CA ILE A 98 11.08 0.53 4.03
C ILE A 98 10.82 1.09 2.62
N SER A 99 9.55 1.28 2.26
CA SER A 99 9.18 1.83 0.95
C SER A 99 7.82 2.52 1.03
N LYS A 100 7.69 3.65 0.34
CA LYS A 100 6.45 4.41 0.27
C LYS A 100 6.29 5.09 -1.08
N GLY A 101 5.08 5.08 -1.58
CA GLY A 101 4.80 5.75 -2.85
C GLY A 101 3.33 5.77 -3.20
N ASP A 102 3.02 6.53 -4.23
CA ASP A 102 1.73 6.59 -4.89
C ASP A 102 1.97 6.81 -6.40
N LEU A 103 0.90 6.95 -7.17
CA LEU A 103 1.00 7.12 -8.63
C LEU A 103 1.84 8.33 -9.04
N THR A 104 1.96 9.35 -8.18
CA THR A 104 2.72 10.58 -8.47
C THR A 104 4.16 10.53 -7.98
N ASN A 105 4.46 9.64 -7.04
CA ASN A 105 5.81 9.44 -6.51
C ASN A 105 6.00 7.96 -6.20
N TYR A 106 6.56 7.21 -7.14
CA TYR A 106 6.80 5.77 -7.05
C TYR A 106 8.29 5.43 -7.10
N ASP A 107 9.18 6.36 -6.74
CA ASP A 107 10.64 6.17 -6.80
C ASP A 107 11.10 4.92 -6.05
N ASP A 108 10.55 4.68 -4.84
CA ASP A 108 10.82 3.48 -4.04
C ASP A 108 10.34 2.17 -4.72
N PHE A 109 9.49 2.28 -5.74
CA PHE A 109 8.89 1.18 -6.49
C PHE A 109 9.30 1.18 -7.97
N ALA A 110 10.32 1.96 -8.36
CA ALA A 110 10.73 2.10 -9.77
C ALA A 110 10.97 0.74 -10.44
N GLU A 111 11.70 -0.18 -9.82
CA GLU A 111 11.95 -1.52 -10.38
C GLU A 111 10.66 -2.33 -10.63
N ILE A 112 9.65 -2.15 -9.77
CA ILE A 112 8.37 -2.84 -9.87
C ILE A 112 7.54 -2.22 -11.00
N VAL A 113 7.57 -0.90 -11.12
CA VAL A 113 6.69 -0.10 -11.98
C VAL A 113 7.28 0.04 -13.40
N GLU A 114 8.57 0.30 -13.56
CA GLU A 114 9.26 0.48 -14.86
C GLU A 114 9.16 -0.74 -15.79
N SER A 115 8.95 -1.93 -15.21
CA SER A 115 8.71 -3.15 -15.99
C SER A 115 7.32 -3.21 -16.65
N SER A 116 6.45 -2.22 -16.41
CA SER A 116 5.05 -2.21 -16.87
C SER A 116 4.83 -1.37 -18.14
N VAL A 117 4.05 -1.93 -19.07
CA VAL A 117 3.65 -1.26 -20.32
C VAL A 117 2.68 -0.09 -20.04
N GLU A 118 2.02 -0.11 -18.89
CA GLU A 118 1.00 0.85 -18.42
C GLU A 118 1.58 2.25 -18.12
N LEU A 119 2.89 2.39 -18.03
CA LEU A 119 3.58 3.66 -17.73
C LEU A 119 3.63 4.65 -18.90
N GLY A 120 3.41 4.20 -20.14
CA GLY A 120 3.47 5.08 -21.32
C GLY A 120 2.44 6.21 -21.32
N GLU A 121 1.43 6.16 -20.44
CA GLU A 121 0.32 7.10 -20.37
C GLU A 121 0.29 7.94 -19.07
N LEU A 122 1.23 7.73 -18.14
CA LEU A 122 1.13 8.25 -16.77
C LEU A 122 2.40 8.98 -16.33
N SER A 123 2.44 10.30 -16.51
CA SER A 123 2.73 11.24 -15.41
C SER A 123 2.78 12.69 -15.90
N SER A 124 1.99 13.52 -15.24
CA SER A 124 2.28 14.94 -15.07
C SER A 124 1.75 15.29 -13.70
N ILE A 125 2.64 15.59 -12.75
CA ILE A 125 2.22 16.04 -11.43
C ILE A 125 1.80 17.49 -11.59
N MET A 126 0.54 17.80 -11.27
CA MET A 126 0.04 19.18 -11.29
C MET A 126 -0.23 19.65 -9.87
N SER A 127 0.44 20.71 -9.47
CA SER A 127 0.11 21.47 -8.26
C SER A 127 -0.55 22.80 -8.67
N ILE A 128 -1.74 23.07 -8.16
CA ILE A 128 -2.48 24.32 -8.40
C ILE A 128 -2.56 25.08 -7.08
N ARG A 129 -2.07 26.32 -7.06
CA ARG A 129 -2.25 27.23 -5.93
C ARG A 129 -3.12 28.42 -6.34
N LEU A 130 -4.29 28.53 -5.72
CA LEU A 130 -5.23 29.64 -5.95
C LEU A 130 -4.98 30.76 -4.92
N HIS A 131 -4.78 31.99 -5.39
CA HIS A 131 -4.70 33.18 -4.54
C HIS A 131 -6.01 33.99 -4.61
N GLY A 132 -6.62 34.25 -3.46
CA GLY A 132 -7.88 34.99 -3.39
C GLY A 132 -7.68 36.50 -3.28
N LYS A 133 -7.77 37.21 -4.42
CA LYS A 133 -8.46 38.52 -4.63
C LYS A 133 -8.13 39.16 -5.98
N ASP A 134 -7.04 38.74 -6.60
CA ASP A 134 -6.73 38.97 -8.01
C ASP A 134 -6.43 37.61 -8.63
N SER A 135 -7.13 37.27 -9.71
CA SER A 135 -7.18 35.94 -10.31
C SER A 135 -5.84 35.52 -10.94
N SER A 136 -4.81 35.28 -10.14
CA SER A 136 -3.56 34.65 -10.57
C SER A 136 -3.53 33.21 -10.12
N GLU A 137 -3.51 32.30 -11.09
CA GLU A 137 -3.34 30.86 -10.88
C GLU A 137 -1.87 30.52 -11.10
N ASP A 138 -1.21 29.99 -10.07
CA ASP A 138 0.11 29.41 -10.22
C ASP A 138 -0.06 27.91 -10.45
N VAL A 139 0.30 27.46 -11.66
CA VAL A 139 0.32 26.06 -12.06
C VAL A 139 1.77 25.61 -12.12
N CYS A 140 2.13 24.61 -11.31
CA CYS A 140 3.44 23.99 -11.36
C CYS A 140 3.28 22.55 -11.85
N LEU A 141 3.96 22.23 -12.95
CA LEU A 141 4.16 20.87 -13.43
C LEU A 141 5.51 20.39 -12.90
N LEU A 142 5.53 19.29 -12.16
CA LEU A 142 6.77 18.62 -11.70
C LEU A 142 7.09 17.45 -12.61
#